data_AF-A0A0F3IVZ1-F1
#
_entry.id   AF-A0A0F3IVZ1-F1
#
_cell.length_a   1.000
_cell.length_b   1.000
_cell.length_c   1.000
_cell.angle_alpha   90.00
_cell.angle_beta   90.00
_cell.angle_gamma   90.00
#
_symmetry.space_group_name_H-M   'P 1'
#
loop_
_entity.id
_entity.type
_entity.pdbx_description
1 polymer ?
#
loop_
_entity_poly.entity_id
_entity_poly.type
_entity_poly.pdbx_seq_one_letter_code
_entity_poly.pdbx_strand_id
1 'polypeptide(L)'
;MSQRFFTLIERFGVETDGPSAVHSGNMGDIIHALPAVRELGIARFVLNCVVDTKLSGRILTEGGARFLVPLLLAQPTIRCVEIVRVPVDISEGFGADAATPIIKGLPLEHVDAGLLGVDHIFDRFRLEPLERNHLVACHSRAVGATSRGHARWIDLPEPPPVPKSGIILSFTPRYRQNDTRFFKEALEGLGPITKVGLPHEAWVYGDIPGDMVTAQDALDLAYRIDRAALFVGGQSLPHALAEGLKAPRLVDSPSHMLTSWPLGERGFVLPSTVAQARAFAIDLLQNPDEPSPHAWHAPRLRPASEEALRVGLFGKPAGGDYSEARSHWQLAETTPGLVSLSLPLAPLAAEGETPTALRLDVNTAAPHLMVRTLRLLDTQDRLIWALAPNTQDAAHFFGSLSRPDG
;
A
#
# COMPACT_ATOMS: atom_id res chain seq x y z
N MET A 1 12.00 38.79 -9.04
CA MET A 1 11.51 37.50 -9.56
C MET A 1 11.92 36.43 -8.56
N SER A 2 10.95 35.85 -7.84
CA SER A 2 11.26 34.76 -6.90
C SER A 2 11.69 33.53 -7.69
N GLN A 3 12.86 32.97 -7.39
CA GLN A 3 13.43 31.82 -8.08
C GLN A 3 12.63 30.58 -7.66
N ARG A 4 11.88 29.98 -8.58
CA ARG A 4 11.12 28.75 -8.29
C ARG A 4 12.09 27.59 -8.11
N PHE A 5 11.97 26.84 -7.00
CA PHE A 5 12.80 25.67 -6.68
C PHE A 5 12.41 24.39 -7.44
N PHE A 6 11.40 24.45 -8.31
CA PHE A 6 10.92 23.32 -9.10
C PHE A 6 11.40 23.39 -10.53
N THR A 7 11.73 22.24 -11.10
CA THR A 7 11.70 22.06 -12.55
C THR A 7 10.29 21.69 -12.96
N LEU A 8 9.59 22.59 -13.65
CA LEU A 8 8.29 22.28 -14.25
C LEU A 8 8.51 21.26 -15.38
N ILE A 9 7.82 20.13 -15.30
CA ILE A 9 7.80 19.12 -16.36
C ILE A 9 6.64 19.43 -17.30
N GLU A 10 5.44 19.58 -16.75
CA GLU A 10 4.21 19.73 -17.53
C GLU A 10 3.13 20.45 -16.71
N ARG A 11 2.25 21.20 -17.39
CA ARG A 11 1.14 21.92 -16.77
C ARG A 11 -0.14 21.60 -17.52
N PHE A 12 -1.21 21.34 -16.78
CA PHE A 12 -2.54 21.03 -17.31
C PHE A 12 -3.58 21.96 -16.69
N GLY A 13 -4.65 22.26 -17.44
CA GLY A 13 -5.73 23.14 -17.00
C GLY A 13 -5.46 24.63 -17.24
N VAL A 14 -6.13 25.48 -16.48
CA VAL A 14 -6.10 26.95 -16.63
C VAL A 14 -5.33 27.57 -15.47
N GLU A 15 -4.41 28.48 -15.79
CA GLU A 15 -3.66 29.22 -14.78
C GLU A 15 -4.59 29.96 -13.82
N THR A 16 -4.20 30.00 -12.54
CA THR A 16 -5.04 30.51 -11.46
C THR A 16 -4.16 31.07 -10.36
N ASP A 17 -4.60 32.19 -9.78
CA ASP A 17 -4.01 32.81 -8.58
C ASP A 17 -4.67 32.30 -7.29
N GLY A 18 -5.52 31.27 -7.38
CA GLY A 18 -6.16 30.66 -6.22
C GLY A 18 -5.19 29.85 -5.35
N PRO A 19 -5.66 29.39 -4.17
CA PRO A 19 -4.83 28.64 -3.23
C PRO A 19 -4.15 27.44 -3.88
N SER A 20 -2.91 27.21 -3.48
CA SER A 20 -2.02 26.25 -4.11
C SER A 20 -1.44 25.27 -3.11
N ALA A 21 -1.24 24.04 -3.56
CA ALA A 21 -0.68 22.99 -2.71
C ALA A 21 0.26 22.08 -3.47
N VAL A 22 1.23 21.49 -2.76
CA VAL A 22 2.12 20.45 -3.29
C VAL A 22 1.93 19.12 -2.56
N HIS A 23 2.03 18.04 -3.31
CA HIS A 23 2.02 16.68 -2.78
C HIS A 23 2.92 15.77 -3.61
N SER A 24 3.58 14.83 -2.96
CA SER A 24 4.37 13.80 -3.63
C SER A 24 4.37 12.45 -2.92
N GLY A 25 3.24 12.14 -2.28
CA GLY A 25 2.95 10.81 -1.77
C GLY A 25 2.61 9.83 -2.90
N ASN A 26 2.32 8.59 -2.51
CA ASN A 26 1.83 7.60 -3.45
C ASN A 26 0.47 8.04 -4.01
N MET A 27 0.06 7.51 -5.16
CA MET A 27 -1.20 7.92 -5.80
C MET A 27 -2.42 7.80 -4.86
N GLY A 28 -2.48 6.76 -4.01
CA GLY A 28 -3.54 6.62 -3.01
C GLY A 28 -3.51 7.70 -1.92
N ASP A 29 -2.32 8.13 -1.47
CA ASP A 29 -2.16 9.22 -0.50
C ASP A 29 -2.78 10.52 -1.06
N ILE A 30 -2.48 10.81 -2.33
CA ILE A 30 -3.01 11.98 -3.04
C ILE A 30 -4.55 11.96 -3.12
N ILE A 31 -5.15 10.80 -3.35
CA ILE A 31 -6.62 10.67 -3.34
C ILE A 31 -7.21 10.90 -1.94
N HIS A 32 -6.52 10.46 -0.89
CA HIS A 32 -6.94 10.71 0.50
C HIS A 32 -6.77 12.16 0.96
N ALA A 33 -5.97 12.96 0.25
CA ALA A 33 -5.84 14.39 0.49
C ALA A 33 -7.05 15.22 -0.02
N LEU A 34 -7.80 14.70 -0.99
CA LEU A 34 -8.87 15.44 -1.68
C LEU A 34 -9.94 16.09 -0.80
N PRO A 35 -10.38 15.50 0.33
CA PRO A 35 -11.30 16.17 1.25
C PRO A 35 -10.76 17.52 1.76
N ALA A 36 -9.51 17.56 2.19
CA ALA A 36 -8.87 18.78 2.67
C ALA A 36 -8.55 19.75 1.52
N VAL A 37 -8.19 19.24 0.34
CA VAL A 37 -8.04 20.04 -0.89
C VAL A 37 -9.34 20.80 -1.20
N ARG A 38 -10.49 20.11 -1.14
CA ARG A 38 -11.81 20.71 -1.37
C ARG A 38 -12.15 21.75 -0.30
N GLU A 39 -11.96 21.42 0.98
CA GLU A 39 -12.25 22.32 2.11
C GLU A 39 -11.43 23.62 2.06
N LEU A 40 -10.16 23.52 1.67
CA LEU A 40 -9.26 24.67 1.53
C LEU A 40 -9.42 25.44 0.20
N GLY A 41 -10.26 24.96 -0.72
CA GLY A 41 -10.46 25.61 -2.01
C GLY A 41 -9.21 25.61 -2.89
N ILE A 42 -8.38 24.56 -2.81
CA ILE A 42 -7.14 24.47 -3.59
C ILE A 42 -7.47 24.47 -5.09
N ALA A 43 -6.92 25.45 -5.80
CA ALA A 43 -7.12 25.67 -7.23
C ALA A 43 -5.92 25.26 -8.08
N ARG A 44 -4.70 25.33 -7.53
CA ARG A 44 -3.47 24.89 -8.20
C ARG A 44 -2.84 23.73 -7.42
N PHE A 45 -2.80 22.55 -8.01
CA PHE A 45 -2.30 21.35 -7.35
C PHE A 45 -1.00 20.86 -8.00
N VAL A 46 0.09 20.85 -7.25
CA VAL A 46 1.44 20.54 -7.72
C VAL A 46 1.77 19.09 -7.33
N LEU A 47 1.96 18.24 -8.33
CA LEU A 47 2.41 16.86 -8.18
C LEU A 47 3.94 16.81 -8.35
N ASN A 48 4.66 16.62 -7.25
CA ASN A 48 6.11 16.49 -7.29
C ASN A 48 6.53 15.03 -7.55
N CYS A 49 7.12 14.76 -8.71
CA CYS A 49 7.59 13.43 -9.05
C CYS A 49 8.80 13.06 -8.20
N VAL A 50 8.70 11.93 -7.50
CA VAL A 50 9.74 11.42 -6.60
C VAL A 50 9.73 9.90 -6.67
N VAL A 51 10.92 9.32 -6.75
CA VAL A 51 11.12 7.88 -6.60
C VAL A 51 12.13 7.72 -5.47
N ASP A 52 11.61 7.52 -4.27
CA ASP A 52 12.42 7.31 -3.09
C ASP A 52 12.12 5.94 -2.49
N THR A 53 13.00 4.99 -2.78
CA THR A 53 12.93 3.64 -2.24
C THR A 53 13.45 3.54 -0.81
N LYS A 54 14.17 4.56 -0.31
CA LYS A 54 14.76 4.60 1.04
C LYS A 54 13.80 5.21 2.08
N LEU A 55 12.93 6.15 1.70
CA LEU A 55 11.93 6.76 2.58
C LEU A 55 10.54 6.14 2.41
N SER A 56 10.30 5.00 3.05
CA SER A 56 8.98 4.36 3.16
C SER A 56 8.33 3.96 1.82
N GLY A 57 9.12 3.80 0.75
CA GLY A 57 8.60 3.41 -0.57
C GLY A 57 7.70 4.47 -1.19
N ARG A 58 8.08 5.76 -1.05
CA ARG A 58 7.39 6.89 -1.66
C ARG A 58 7.70 6.94 -3.15
N ILE A 59 6.70 6.64 -3.96
CA ILE A 59 6.85 6.53 -5.41
C ILE A 59 5.69 7.26 -6.09
N LEU A 60 6.02 8.40 -6.69
CA LEU A 60 5.19 9.08 -7.66
C LEU A 60 6.03 9.30 -8.93
N THR A 61 5.92 8.37 -9.87
CA THR A 61 6.55 8.52 -11.19
C THR A 61 5.83 9.59 -12.01
N GLU A 62 6.48 10.09 -13.07
CA GLU A 62 5.81 11.01 -14.00
C GLU A 62 4.58 10.37 -14.66
N GLY A 63 4.65 9.07 -14.97
CA GLY A 63 3.52 8.31 -15.50
C GLY A 63 2.37 8.25 -14.49
N GLY A 64 2.66 7.99 -13.21
CA GLY A 64 1.65 7.99 -12.15
C GLY A 64 1.05 9.38 -11.91
N ALA A 65 1.86 10.44 -11.97
CA ALA A 65 1.37 11.80 -11.89
C ALA A 65 0.42 12.14 -13.06
N ARG A 66 0.82 11.82 -14.31
CA ARG A 66 -0.03 11.99 -15.50
C ARG A 66 -1.33 11.18 -15.41
N PHE A 67 -1.26 9.95 -14.89
CA PHE A 67 -2.43 9.09 -14.69
C PHE A 67 -3.47 9.74 -13.77
N LEU A 68 -3.06 10.54 -12.77
CA LEU A 68 -3.97 11.23 -11.86
C LEU A 68 -4.58 12.53 -12.43
N VAL A 69 -3.92 13.19 -13.38
CA VAL A 69 -4.30 14.52 -13.87
C VAL A 69 -5.78 14.62 -14.29
N PRO A 70 -6.34 13.70 -15.11
CA PRO A 70 -7.73 13.81 -15.54
C PRO A 70 -8.73 13.81 -14.38
N LEU A 71 -8.51 12.97 -13.37
CA LEU A 71 -9.36 12.92 -12.18
C LEU A 71 -9.22 14.18 -11.33
N LEU A 72 -7.99 14.67 -11.14
CA LEU A 72 -7.74 15.88 -10.33
C LEU A 72 -8.40 17.11 -10.95
N LEU A 73 -8.27 17.31 -12.27
CA LEU A 73 -8.93 18.41 -12.97
C LEU A 73 -10.47 18.29 -13.02
N ALA A 74 -11.02 17.10 -12.79
CA ALA A 74 -12.46 16.91 -12.65
C ALA A 74 -13.00 17.34 -11.28
N GLN A 75 -12.14 17.61 -10.29
CA GLN A 75 -12.58 18.04 -8.96
C GLN A 75 -12.94 19.53 -8.98
N PRO A 76 -14.05 19.96 -8.34
CA PRO A 76 -14.62 21.31 -8.53
C PRO A 76 -13.69 22.47 -8.20
N THR A 77 -12.77 22.30 -7.26
CA THR A 77 -11.87 23.39 -6.83
C THR A 77 -10.61 23.46 -7.67
N ILE A 78 -10.14 22.33 -8.22
CA ILE A 78 -8.85 22.24 -8.90
C ILE A 78 -8.98 22.72 -10.35
N ARG A 79 -8.27 23.79 -10.70
CA ARG A 79 -8.27 24.39 -12.04
C ARG A 79 -6.97 24.13 -12.82
N CYS A 80 -5.89 23.90 -12.08
CA CYS A 80 -4.55 23.71 -12.62
C CYS A 80 -3.86 22.55 -11.90
N VAL A 81 -3.22 21.66 -12.67
CA VAL A 81 -2.33 20.64 -12.14
C VAL A 81 -0.95 20.81 -12.77
N GLU A 82 0.08 20.90 -11.94
CA GLU A 82 1.47 21.01 -12.39
C GLU A 82 2.23 19.74 -12.01
N ILE A 83 2.89 19.11 -12.98
CA ILE A 83 3.84 18.03 -12.72
C ILE A 83 5.22 18.65 -12.66
N VAL A 84 5.91 18.43 -11.55
CA VAL A 84 7.21 19.06 -11.28
C VAL A 84 8.21 18.03 -10.78
N ARG A 85 9.48 18.42 -10.81
CA ARG A 85 10.55 17.74 -10.09
C ARG A 85 11.26 18.74 -9.20
N VAL A 86 11.23 18.50 -7.89
CA VAL A 86 12.14 19.15 -6.95
C VAL A 86 13.45 18.36 -6.98
N PRO A 87 14.61 19.02 -7.18
CA PRO A 87 15.89 18.37 -7.02
C PRO A 87 16.14 18.07 -5.53
N VAL A 88 15.59 16.96 -5.05
CA VAL A 88 15.86 16.43 -3.71
C VAL A 88 17.11 15.56 -3.82
N ASP A 89 18.31 16.16 -3.84
CA ASP A 89 19.54 15.38 -3.65
C ASP A 89 19.66 15.07 -2.15
N ILE A 90 19.16 13.91 -1.72
CA ILE A 90 19.29 13.47 -0.32
C ILE A 90 20.77 13.23 -0.04
N SER A 91 21.41 14.15 0.68
CA SER A 91 22.76 13.95 1.19
C SER A 91 22.78 12.76 2.16
N GLU A 92 23.85 11.96 2.12
CA GLU A 92 24.10 10.98 3.17
C GLU A 92 24.31 11.71 4.50
N GLY A 93 23.36 11.57 5.43
CA GLY A 93 23.43 12.16 6.76
C GLY A 93 22.22 13.04 7.08
N PHE A 94 21.31 12.52 7.90
CA PHE A 94 20.29 13.29 8.61
C PHE A 94 20.86 13.67 9.98
N GLY A 95 20.82 14.94 10.38
CA GLY A 95 21.21 15.38 11.73
C GLY A 95 22.30 16.46 11.77
N ALA A 96 22.93 16.61 12.94
CA ALA A 96 23.86 17.69 13.29
C ALA A 96 25.13 17.80 12.40
N ASP A 97 25.37 16.82 11.53
CA ASP A 97 26.55 16.74 10.67
C ASP A 97 26.36 17.37 9.28
N ALA A 98 25.19 17.96 8.99
CA ALA A 98 24.95 18.66 7.72
C ALA A 98 25.67 20.03 7.69
N ALA A 99 26.91 20.04 7.21
CA ALA A 99 27.81 21.21 7.22
C ALA A 99 27.49 22.34 6.21
N THR A 100 26.40 22.28 5.45
CA THR A 100 26.02 23.38 4.53
C THR A 100 24.51 23.39 4.27
N PRO A 101 23.80 24.54 4.41
CA PRO A 101 22.38 24.61 4.13
C PRO A 101 22.17 24.64 2.62
N ILE A 102 22.08 23.45 2.03
CA ILE A 102 21.58 23.28 0.69
C ILE A 102 20.13 22.83 0.84
N ILE A 103 19.18 23.52 0.21
CA ILE A 103 17.81 23.00 -0.01
C ILE A 103 17.94 21.91 -1.09
N LYS A 104 18.65 20.84 -0.75
CA LYS A 104 18.85 19.62 -1.49
C LYS A 104 18.72 18.53 -0.45
N GLY A 105 17.73 17.65 -0.60
CA GLY A 105 17.68 16.45 0.21
C GLY A 105 16.73 16.42 1.40
N LEU A 106 15.95 17.48 1.63
CA LEU A 106 14.90 17.44 2.66
C LEU A 106 13.57 16.96 2.06
N PRO A 107 12.94 15.93 2.64
CA PRO A 107 11.57 15.55 2.31
C PRO A 107 10.65 16.77 2.41
N LEU A 108 9.70 16.92 1.47
CA LEU A 108 8.87 18.14 1.37
C LEU A 108 8.13 18.47 2.66
N GLU A 109 7.76 17.47 3.45
CA GLU A 109 7.13 17.62 4.77
C GLU A 109 7.90 18.53 5.73
N HIS A 110 9.21 18.72 5.53
CA HIS A 110 10.06 19.58 6.35
C HIS A 110 10.40 20.92 5.69
N VAL A 111 9.94 21.16 4.46
CA VAL A 111 10.22 22.39 3.71
C VAL A 111 9.17 23.45 4.05
N ASP A 112 9.57 24.72 3.99
CA ASP A 112 8.64 25.84 4.08
C ASP A 112 7.83 25.99 2.79
N ALA A 113 6.52 26.22 2.90
CA ALA A 113 5.62 26.31 1.75
C ALA A 113 5.94 27.54 0.87
N GLY A 114 6.35 28.66 1.49
CA GLY A 114 6.73 29.89 0.79
C GLY A 114 7.97 29.73 -0.08
N LEU A 115 8.95 28.93 0.36
CA LEU A 115 10.11 28.56 -0.46
C LEU A 115 9.69 27.77 -1.71
N LEU A 116 8.62 27.00 -1.60
CA LEU A 116 8.03 26.24 -2.69
C LEU A 116 7.02 27.06 -3.51
N GLY A 117 6.77 28.34 -3.17
CA GLY A 117 5.75 29.14 -3.87
C GLY A 117 4.39 28.45 -3.93
N VAL A 118 4.04 27.75 -2.83
CA VAL A 118 2.73 27.14 -2.60
C VAL A 118 2.21 27.54 -1.22
N ASP A 119 0.91 27.44 -1.01
CA ASP A 119 0.28 27.80 0.27
C ASP A 119 0.30 26.61 1.26
N HIS A 120 0.17 25.38 0.74
CA HIS A 120 0.09 24.16 1.55
C HIS A 120 1.04 23.05 1.08
N ILE A 121 1.59 22.30 2.03
CA ILE A 121 2.39 21.09 1.77
C ILE A 121 1.64 19.90 2.34
N PHE A 122 1.01 19.11 1.46
CA PHE A 122 0.22 17.97 1.89
C PHE A 122 1.09 16.81 2.40
N ASP A 123 2.36 16.74 1.99
CA ASP A 123 3.30 15.71 2.47
C ASP A 123 3.52 15.74 4.00
N ARG A 124 3.19 16.86 4.67
CA ARG A 124 3.20 16.97 6.14
C ARG A 124 2.33 15.93 6.85
N PHE A 125 1.39 15.28 6.16
CA PHE A 125 0.65 14.13 6.71
C PHE A 125 1.56 13.00 7.21
N ARG A 126 2.79 12.89 6.69
CA ARG A 126 3.80 11.91 7.11
C ARG A 126 4.33 12.16 8.53
N LEU A 127 4.13 13.35 9.06
CA LEU A 127 4.47 13.70 10.44
C LEU A 127 3.35 13.35 11.42
N GLU A 128 2.18 12.92 10.93
CA GLU A 128 1.07 12.45 11.75
C GLU A 128 1.25 10.99 12.16
N PRO A 129 0.64 10.53 13.27
CA PRO A 129 0.65 9.13 13.66
C PRO A 129 -0.25 8.29 12.74
N LEU A 130 0.30 7.89 11.60
CA LEU A 130 -0.35 7.14 10.52
C LEU A 130 -0.91 5.80 11.01
N GLU A 131 -0.26 5.17 11.99
CA GLU A 131 -0.66 3.90 12.58
C GLU A 131 -1.92 3.99 13.45
N ARG A 132 -2.33 5.21 13.82
CA ARG A 132 -3.48 5.47 14.70
C ARG A 132 -4.63 6.16 14.00
N ASN A 133 -4.43 6.63 12.78
CA ASN A 133 -5.34 7.55 12.13
C ASN A 133 -5.52 7.24 10.65
N HIS A 134 -6.73 7.50 10.18
CA HIS A 134 -7.05 7.37 8.78
C HIS A 134 -6.30 8.45 7.98
N LEU A 135 -5.81 8.11 6.78
CA LEU A 135 -5.06 9.03 5.93
C LEU A 135 -5.78 10.35 5.67
N VAL A 136 -7.10 10.34 5.50
CA VAL A 136 -7.90 11.58 5.35
C VAL A 136 -7.74 12.51 6.57
N ALA A 137 -7.75 11.95 7.78
CA ALA A 137 -7.61 12.73 9.01
C ALA A 137 -6.16 13.21 9.21
N CYS A 138 -5.16 12.43 8.76
CA CYS A 138 -3.76 12.86 8.75
C CYS A 138 -3.54 14.03 7.80
N HIS A 139 -4.01 13.93 6.55
CA HIS A 139 -3.91 15.03 5.59
C HIS A 139 -4.61 16.28 6.10
N SER A 140 -5.83 16.14 6.64
CA SER A 140 -6.61 17.30 7.11
C SER A 140 -5.89 18.02 8.26
N ARG A 141 -5.42 17.30 9.28
CA ARG A 141 -4.66 17.90 10.40
C ARG A 141 -3.38 18.59 9.95
N ALA A 142 -2.64 17.95 9.04
CA ALA A 142 -1.35 18.46 8.56
C ALA A 142 -1.45 19.84 7.88
N VAL A 143 -2.63 20.20 7.37
CA VAL A 143 -2.88 21.49 6.70
C VAL A 143 -3.92 22.36 7.43
N GLY A 144 -4.35 21.97 8.63
CA GLY A 144 -5.34 22.72 9.42
C GLY A 144 -6.79 22.63 8.93
N ALA A 145 -7.12 21.65 8.09
CA ALA A 145 -8.47 21.32 7.66
C ALA A 145 -9.18 20.37 8.66
N THR A 146 -10.51 20.27 8.56
CA THR A 146 -11.36 19.52 9.50
C THR A 146 -12.03 18.28 8.91
N SER A 147 -11.89 18.07 7.60
CA SER A 147 -12.46 16.96 6.84
C SER A 147 -12.18 15.57 7.43
N ARG A 148 -13.23 14.74 7.47
CA ARG A 148 -13.19 13.39 8.08
C ARG A 148 -13.45 12.24 7.12
N GLY A 149 -13.83 12.52 5.88
CA GLY A 149 -14.03 11.48 4.88
C GLY A 149 -15.19 10.53 5.20
N HIS A 150 -16.29 11.00 5.79
CA HIS A 150 -17.52 10.18 5.89
C HIS A 150 -18.42 10.33 4.64
N ALA A 151 -18.47 11.52 4.06
CA ALA A 151 -19.21 11.81 2.83
C ALA A 151 -18.39 11.48 1.57
N ARG A 152 -19.01 11.49 0.39
CA ARG A 152 -18.32 11.41 -0.92
C ARG A 152 -17.43 12.64 -1.14
N TRP A 153 -16.19 12.42 -1.58
CA TRP A 153 -15.23 13.51 -1.89
C TRP A 153 -14.60 13.42 -3.28
N ILE A 154 -14.98 12.43 -4.07
CA ILE A 154 -14.62 12.38 -5.49
C ILE A 154 -15.85 12.73 -6.30
N ASP A 155 -15.73 13.79 -7.08
CA ASP A 155 -16.74 14.17 -8.07
C ASP A 155 -16.37 13.54 -9.41
N LEU A 156 -17.37 13.01 -10.08
CA LEU A 156 -17.27 12.52 -11.45
C LEU A 156 -18.13 13.43 -12.32
N PRO A 157 -17.62 13.92 -13.48
CA PRO A 157 -18.45 14.58 -14.47
C PRO A 157 -19.60 13.64 -14.86
N GLU A 158 -20.84 14.14 -14.97
CA GLU A 158 -22.01 13.26 -15.10
C GLU A 158 -21.97 12.37 -16.36
N PRO A 159 -21.88 11.03 -16.23
CA PRO A 159 -22.36 10.13 -17.27
C PRO A 159 -23.86 9.82 -17.03
N PRO A 160 -24.59 9.34 -18.05
CA PRO A 160 -25.94 8.83 -17.81
C PRO A 160 -25.92 7.74 -16.74
N PRO A 161 -26.91 7.70 -15.82
CA PRO A 161 -26.96 6.69 -14.78
C PRO A 161 -27.08 5.30 -15.42
N VAL A 162 -26.08 4.45 -15.16
CA VAL A 162 -26.10 3.04 -15.53
C VAL A 162 -26.31 2.25 -14.23
N PRO A 163 -27.23 1.26 -14.19
CA PRO A 163 -27.37 0.40 -13.03
C PRO A 163 -26.03 -0.21 -12.64
N LYS A 164 -25.70 -0.14 -11.35
CA LYS A 164 -24.48 -0.76 -10.83
C LYS A 164 -24.54 -2.27 -11.05
N SER A 165 -23.42 -2.86 -11.47
CA SER A 165 -23.35 -4.29 -11.72
C SER A 165 -21.93 -4.85 -11.52
N GLY A 166 -21.84 -6.14 -11.23
CA GLY A 166 -20.58 -6.86 -11.13
C GLY A 166 -19.68 -6.44 -9.96
N ILE A 167 -18.51 -7.06 -9.92
CA ILE A 167 -17.50 -6.90 -8.88
C ILE A 167 -16.23 -6.35 -9.52
N ILE A 168 -15.71 -5.24 -8.98
CA ILE A 168 -14.34 -4.80 -9.27
C ILE A 168 -13.40 -5.39 -8.22
N LEU A 169 -12.37 -6.10 -8.68
CA LEU A 169 -11.36 -6.72 -7.83
C LEU A 169 -10.01 -6.04 -8.04
N SER A 170 -9.37 -5.58 -6.97
CA SER A 170 -8.06 -4.91 -7.03
C SER A 170 -7.12 -5.42 -5.94
N PHE A 171 -6.10 -6.18 -6.34
CA PHE A 171 -5.05 -6.62 -5.43
C PHE A 171 -3.71 -5.98 -5.74
N THR A 172 -2.90 -5.87 -4.71
CA THR A 172 -1.47 -5.59 -4.85
C THR A 172 -0.69 -6.70 -4.15
N PRO A 173 0.61 -6.86 -4.44
CA PRO A 173 1.47 -7.79 -3.69
C PRO A 173 1.58 -7.44 -2.19
N ARG A 174 1.22 -6.20 -1.82
CA ARG A 174 1.28 -5.68 -0.45
C ARG A 174 -0.12 -5.55 0.15
N TYR A 175 -0.16 -5.38 1.48
CA TYR A 175 -1.38 -5.08 2.24
C TYR A 175 -2.49 -6.11 2.09
N ARG A 176 -2.14 -7.39 2.10
CA ARG A 176 -3.10 -8.50 2.10
C ARG A 176 -3.11 -9.19 3.45
N GLN A 177 -4.29 -9.65 3.85
CA GLN A 177 -4.47 -10.58 4.96
C GLN A 177 -4.92 -11.95 4.45
N ASN A 178 -5.64 -11.99 3.33
CA ASN A 178 -6.22 -13.19 2.77
C ASN A 178 -5.57 -13.59 1.44
N ASP A 179 -5.44 -14.90 1.21
CA ASP A 179 -4.85 -15.46 -0.01
C ASP A 179 -5.87 -15.51 -1.18
N THR A 180 -5.41 -15.89 -2.37
CA THR A 180 -6.27 -15.97 -3.56
C THR A 180 -7.36 -17.04 -3.44
N ARG A 181 -7.12 -18.12 -2.68
CA ARG A 181 -8.10 -19.17 -2.43
C ARG A 181 -9.30 -18.63 -1.64
N PHE A 182 -9.04 -17.88 -0.58
CA PHE A 182 -10.08 -17.21 0.21
C PHE A 182 -11.00 -16.38 -0.68
N PHE A 183 -10.42 -15.51 -1.53
CA PHE A 183 -11.21 -14.64 -2.40
C PHE A 183 -11.98 -15.40 -3.47
N LYS A 184 -11.36 -16.44 -4.04
CA LYS A 184 -12.05 -17.33 -4.99
C LYS A 184 -13.31 -17.92 -4.35
N GLU A 185 -13.17 -18.56 -3.19
CA GLU A 185 -14.30 -19.19 -2.49
C GLU A 185 -15.34 -18.16 -2.02
N ALA A 186 -14.90 -16.98 -1.56
CA ALA A 186 -15.81 -15.92 -1.10
C ALA A 186 -16.66 -15.35 -2.25
N LEU A 187 -16.07 -15.16 -3.43
CA LEU A 187 -16.71 -14.47 -4.56
C LEU A 187 -17.33 -15.40 -5.62
N GLU A 188 -17.07 -16.70 -5.55
CA GLU A 188 -17.54 -17.67 -6.56
C GLU A 188 -19.06 -17.63 -6.74
N GLY A 189 -19.52 -17.50 -7.99
CA GLY A 189 -20.94 -17.49 -8.34
C GLY A 189 -21.70 -16.22 -7.92
N LEU A 190 -21.04 -15.17 -7.43
CA LEU A 190 -21.72 -13.92 -7.02
C LEU A 190 -21.96 -12.93 -8.17
N GLY A 191 -21.37 -13.16 -9.34
CA GLY A 191 -21.55 -12.32 -10.52
C GLY A 191 -20.27 -12.18 -11.35
N PRO A 192 -20.29 -11.36 -12.41
CA PRO A 192 -19.10 -11.08 -13.20
C PRO A 192 -18.06 -10.31 -12.39
N ILE A 193 -16.80 -10.73 -12.51
CA ILE A 193 -15.65 -10.10 -11.85
C ILE A 193 -14.79 -9.41 -12.92
N THR A 194 -14.44 -8.16 -12.66
CA THR A 194 -13.44 -7.41 -13.42
C THR A 194 -12.25 -7.12 -12.51
N LYS A 195 -11.09 -7.66 -12.86
CA LYS A 195 -9.81 -7.42 -12.17
C LYS A 195 -9.20 -6.13 -12.72
N VAL A 196 -8.83 -5.19 -11.85
CA VAL A 196 -8.22 -3.91 -12.27
C VAL A 196 -6.75 -3.85 -11.86
N GLY A 197 -5.86 -3.54 -12.79
CA GLY A 197 -4.44 -3.40 -12.52
C GLY A 197 -3.60 -3.45 -13.80
N LEU A 198 -2.30 -3.66 -13.65
CA LEU A 198 -1.40 -3.80 -14.78
C LEU A 198 -1.29 -5.27 -15.23
N PRO A 199 -1.10 -5.56 -16.53
CA PRO A 199 -1.04 -6.95 -17.00
C PRO A 199 0.06 -7.78 -16.32
N HIS A 200 1.19 -7.16 -15.97
CA HIS A 200 2.29 -7.83 -15.26
C HIS A 200 1.98 -8.14 -13.79
N GLU A 201 0.88 -7.61 -13.24
CA GLU A 201 0.39 -7.92 -11.89
C GLU A 201 -0.63 -9.07 -11.92
N ALA A 202 -0.99 -9.62 -13.08
CA ALA A 202 -2.04 -10.64 -13.19
C ALA A 202 -1.84 -11.85 -12.25
N TRP A 203 -0.59 -12.17 -11.91
CA TRP A 203 -0.24 -13.25 -10.99
C TRP A 203 -0.84 -13.06 -9.58
N VAL A 204 -1.09 -11.83 -9.11
CA VAL A 204 -1.63 -11.60 -7.75
C VAL A 204 -3.07 -12.09 -7.59
N TYR A 205 -3.76 -12.33 -8.71
CA TYR A 205 -5.14 -12.79 -8.75
C TYR A 205 -5.27 -14.31 -8.76
N GLY A 206 -4.19 -15.05 -9.07
CA GLY A 206 -4.23 -16.51 -9.20
C GLY A 206 -5.36 -16.99 -10.10
N ASP A 207 -6.11 -17.99 -9.65
CA ASP A 207 -7.20 -18.63 -10.42
C ASP A 207 -8.57 -17.99 -10.21
N ILE A 208 -8.63 -16.74 -9.72
CA ILE A 208 -9.91 -16.04 -9.56
C ILE A 208 -10.46 -15.69 -10.96
N PRO A 209 -11.68 -16.14 -11.31
CA PRO A 209 -12.26 -15.89 -12.63
C PRO A 209 -12.51 -14.39 -12.85
N GLY A 210 -12.57 -13.99 -14.12
CA GLY A 210 -12.85 -12.61 -14.52
C GLY A 210 -11.84 -12.04 -15.50
N ASP A 211 -12.21 -10.93 -16.13
CA ASP A 211 -11.39 -10.24 -17.11
C ASP A 211 -10.45 -9.25 -16.43
N MET A 212 -9.20 -9.17 -16.90
CA MET A 212 -8.23 -8.18 -16.44
C MET A 212 -8.35 -6.92 -17.29
N VAL A 213 -8.46 -5.77 -16.64
CA VAL A 213 -8.60 -4.46 -17.28
C VAL A 213 -7.56 -3.50 -16.73
N THR A 214 -6.90 -2.78 -17.63
CA THR A 214 -6.04 -1.64 -17.29
C THR A 214 -6.77 -0.36 -17.67
N ALA A 215 -7.02 0.50 -16.68
CA ALA A 215 -7.62 1.80 -16.93
C ALA A 215 -6.63 2.73 -17.64
N GLN A 216 -7.15 3.64 -18.46
CA GLN A 216 -6.32 4.61 -19.19
C GLN A 216 -5.76 5.69 -18.26
N ASP A 217 -6.59 6.15 -17.33
CA ASP A 217 -6.28 7.14 -16.32
C ASP A 217 -7.10 6.90 -15.04
N ALA A 218 -6.86 7.71 -14.00
CA ALA A 218 -7.56 7.58 -12.73
C ALA A 218 -9.04 7.94 -12.82
N LEU A 219 -9.46 8.74 -13.81
CA LEU A 219 -10.87 9.11 -14.02
C LEU A 219 -11.63 7.94 -14.65
N ASP A 220 -11.06 7.27 -15.66
CA ASP A 220 -11.59 6.01 -16.22
C ASP A 220 -11.73 4.94 -15.12
N LEU A 221 -10.68 4.76 -14.31
CA LEU A 221 -10.73 3.83 -13.17
C LEU A 221 -11.86 4.19 -12.18
N ALA A 222 -12.02 5.48 -11.86
CA ALA A 222 -13.06 5.94 -10.96
C ALA A 222 -14.48 5.68 -11.54
N TYR A 223 -14.70 5.91 -12.84
CA TYR A 223 -15.97 5.56 -13.48
C TYR A 223 -16.28 4.07 -13.44
N ARG A 224 -15.27 3.20 -13.63
CA ARG A 224 -15.44 1.74 -13.54
C ARG A 224 -15.85 1.32 -12.14
N ILE A 225 -15.23 1.91 -11.12
CA ILE A 225 -15.56 1.66 -9.71
C ILE A 225 -16.96 2.18 -9.35
N ASP A 226 -17.34 3.38 -9.80
CA ASP A 226 -18.65 3.98 -9.52
C ASP A 226 -19.81 3.14 -10.11
N ARG A 227 -19.56 2.46 -11.24
CA ARG A 227 -20.51 1.54 -11.90
C ARG A 227 -20.51 0.11 -11.34
N ALA A 228 -19.58 -0.23 -10.47
CA ALA A 228 -19.54 -1.56 -9.86
C ALA A 228 -20.62 -1.68 -8.78
N ALA A 229 -21.26 -2.85 -8.67
CA ALA A 229 -22.12 -3.15 -7.53
C ALA A 229 -21.30 -3.39 -6.26
N LEU A 230 -20.06 -3.87 -6.41
CA LEU A 230 -19.15 -4.11 -5.30
C LEU A 230 -17.68 -3.90 -5.71
N PHE A 231 -16.92 -3.20 -4.87
CA PHE A 231 -15.46 -3.19 -4.91
C PHE A 231 -14.89 -4.15 -3.86
N VAL A 232 -13.89 -4.95 -4.22
CA VAL A 232 -13.12 -5.79 -3.28
C VAL A 232 -11.63 -5.57 -3.53
N GLY A 233 -10.86 -5.29 -2.49
CA GLY A 233 -9.42 -5.09 -2.69
C GLY A 233 -8.65 -4.73 -1.43
N GLY A 234 -7.34 -4.59 -1.58
CA GLY A 234 -6.44 -4.12 -0.51
C GLY A 234 -6.14 -2.62 -0.59
N GLN A 235 -5.36 -2.11 0.37
CA GLN A 235 -4.94 -0.72 0.40
C GLN A 235 -4.10 -0.37 -0.85
N SER A 236 -4.67 0.46 -1.70
CA SER A 236 -4.17 0.74 -3.06
C SER A 236 -4.85 1.98 -3.64
N LEU A 237 -4.39 2.45 -4.81
CA LEU A 237 -5.08 3.53 -5.52
C LEU A 237 -6.55 3.17 -5.85
N PRO A 238 -6.89 2.00 -6.42
CA PRO A 238 -8.28 1.62 -6.65
C PRO A 238 -9.14 1.66 -5.38
N HIS A 239 -8.61 1.21 -4.23
CA HIS A 239 -9.31 1.33 -2.95
C HIS A 239 -9.52 2.79 -2.54
N ALA A 240 -8.50 3.65 -2.66
CA ALA A 240 -8.66 5.07 -2.33
C ALA A 240 -9.74 5.76 -3.20
N LEU A 241 -9.89 5.35 -4.47
CA LEU A 241 -10.97 5.80 -5.34
C LEU A 241 -12.34 5.26 -4.89
N ALA A 242 -12.46 3.97 -4.61
CA ALA A 242 -13.70 3.37 -4.09
C ALA A 242 -14.15 4.03 -2.78
N GLU A 243 -13.19 4.33 -1.91
CA GLU A 243 -13.36 5.04 -0.66
C GLU A 243 -13.89 6.47 -0.86
N GLY A 244 -13.29 7.22 -1.80
CA GLY A 244 -13.71 8.60 -2.08
C GLY A 244 -15.03 8.74 -2.84
N LEU A 245 -15.37 7.75 -3.66
CA LEU A 245 -16.68 7.62 -4.31
C LEU A 245 -17.77 7.13 -3.34
N LYS A 246 -17.37 6.58 -2.20
CA LYS A 246 -18.24 5.84 -1.28
C LYS A 246 -18.98 4.68 -1.96
N ALA A 247 -18.29 4.02 -2.90
CA ALA A 247 -18.78 2.80 -3.52
C ALA A 247 -18.94 1.70 -2.45
N PRO A 248 -19.90 0.77 -2.63
CA PRO A 248 -19.95 -0.47 -1.86
C PRO A 248 -18.60 -1.17 -1.91
N ARG A 249 -18.01 -1.45 -0.75
CA ARG A 249 -16.63 -1.98 -0.72
C ARG A 249 -16.32 -2.89 0.45
N LEU A 250 -15.58 -3.95 0.16
CA LEU A 250 -14.92 -4.82 1.12
C LEU A 250 -13.40 -4.66 1.00
N VAL A 251 -12.75 -4.29 2.09
CA VAL A 251 -11.33 -3.91 2.08
C VAL A 251 -10.53 -4.92 2.88
N ASP A 252 -9.64 -5.64 2.20
CA ASP A 252 -8.63 -6.48 2.84
C ASP A 252 -7.58 -5.57 3.48
N SER A 253 -7.66 -5.43 4.80
CA SER A 253 -6.85 -4.47 5.53
C SER A 253 -6.10 -5.18 6.64
N PRO A 254 -4.76 -5.37 6.52
CA PRO A 254 -4.00 -6.06 7.54
C PRO A 254 -4.00 -5.26 8.86
N SER A 255 -4.11 -5.96 9.98
CA SER A 255 -4.23 -5.35 11.32
C SER A 255 -3.03 -4.49 11.75
N HIS A 256 -1.88 -4.62 11.07
CA HIS A 256 -0.63 -3.94 11.42
C HIS A 256 -0.36 -2.68 10.58
N MET A 257 -1.16 -2.40 9.54
CA MET A 257 -1.03 -1.21 8.70
C MET A 257 -2.41 -0.64 8.39
N LEU A 258 -3.13 -0.19 9.42
CA LEU A 258 -4.45 0.38 9.29
C LEU A 258 -4.35 1.89 8.99
N THR A 259 -3.94 2.29 7.78
CA THR A 259 -3.89 3.72 7.41
C THR A 259 -5.08 4.12 6.54
N SER A 260 -5.69 3.16 5.82
CA SER A 260 -6.81 3.38 4.89
C SER A 260 -7.91 2.33 5.06
N TRP A 261 -8.58 2.34 6.22
CA TRP A 261 -9.76 1.49 6.45
C TRP A 261 -11.03 2.18 5.94
N PRO A 262 -12.08 1.42 5.57
CA PRO A 262 -13.26 2.03 4.98
C PRO A 262 -14.06 2.89 5.97
N LEU A 263 -14.46 4.09 5.53
CA LEU A 263 -15.30 5.00 6.31
C LEU A 263 -16.71 5.12 5.69
N GLY A 264 -17.75 5.10 6.52
CA GLY A 264 -19.14 5.26 6.09
C GLY A 264 -19.88 3.93 5.90
N GLU A 265 -21.16 4.02 5.57
CA GLU A 265 -22.16 2.95 5.79
C GLU A 265 -22.11 1.78 4.80
N ARG A 266 -21.36 1.93 3.70
CA ARG A 266 -21.25 0.93 2.62
C ARG A 266 -19.83 0.38 2.47
N GLY A 267 -19.00 0.55 3.50
CA GLY A 267 -17.60 0.12 3.46
C GLY A 267 -17.25 -0.70 4.67
N PHE A 268 -16.72 -1.91 4.45
CA PHE A 268 -16.38 -2.84 5.53
C PHE A 268 -14.98 -3.37 5.39
N VAL A 269 -14.32 -3.57 6.53
CA VAL A 269 -13.10 -4.39 6.57
C VAL A 269 -13.52 -5.84 6.29
N LEU A 270 -12.76 -6.50 5.42
CA LEU A 270 -13.05 -7.87 5.01
C LEU A 270 -13.00 -8.82 6.24
N PRO A 271 -14.05 -9.62 6.48
CA PRO A 271 -14.04 -10.62 7.55
C PRO A 271 -12.96 -11.69 7.34
N SER A 272 -12.52 -12.34 8.42
CA SER A 272 -11.47 -13.37 8.35
C SER A 272 -11.97 -14.76 7.93
N THR A 273 -13.28 -14.93 7.69
CA THR A 273 -13.86 -16.21 7.27
C THR A 273 -14.59 -16.05 5.94
N VAL A 274 -14.46 -17.07 5.08
CA VAL A 274 -15.10 -17.10 3.74
C VAL A 274 -16.62 -16.92 3.86
N ALA A 275 -17.25 -17.61 4.82
CA ALA A 275 -18.70 -17.53 5.02
C ALA A 275 -19.18 -16.11 5.35
N GLN A 276 -18.48 -15.40 6.25
CA GLN A 276 -18.83 -14.02 6.59
C GLN A 276 -18.54 -13.06 5.44
N ALA A 277 -17.37 -13.18 4.79
CA ALA A 277 -17.03 -12.33 3.65
C ALA A 277 -18.04 -12.49 2.50
N ARG A 278 -18.47 -13.74 2.23
CA ARG A 278 -19.51 -14.03 1.25
C ARG A 278 -20.86 -13.43 1.62
N ALA A 279 -21.27 -13.53 2.89
CA ALA A 279 -22.52 -12.92 3.34
C ALA A 279 -22.54 -11.39 3.13
N PHE A 280 -21.43 -10.72 3.48
CA PHE A 280 -21.27 -9.28 3.24
C PHE A 280 -21.28 -8.94 1.74
N ALA A 281 -20.61 -9.76 0.91
CA ALA A 281 -20.60 -9.54 -0.53
C ALA A 281 -22.00 -9.69 -1.14
N ILE A 282 -22.78 -10.70 -0.72
CA ILE A 282 -24.17 -10.89 -1.18
C ILE A 282 -25.04 -9.68 -0.82
N ASP A 283 -24.96 -9.21 0.43
CA ASP A 283 -25.74 -8.06 0.91
C ASP A 283 -25.44 -6.80 0.10
N LEU A 284 -24.15 -6.48 -0.07
CA LEU A 284 -23.72 -5.30 -0.85
C LEU A 284 -24.07 -5.41 -2.33
N LEU A 285 -24.08 -6.61 -2.91
CA LEU A 285 -24.47 -6.83 -4.30
C LEU A 285 -25.98 -6.71 -4.51
N GLN A 286 -26.78 -7.10 -3.53
CA GLN A 286 -28.24 -6.99 -3.58
C GLN A 286 -28.71 -5.54 -3.37
N ASN A 287 -28.04 -4.80 -2.49
CA ASN A 287 -28.42 -3.45 -2.10
C ASN A 287 -27.25 -2.44 -2.25
N PRO A 288 -26.66 -2.26 -3.46
CA PRO A 288 -25.44 -1.46 -3.66
C PRO A 288 -25.63 0.05 -3.39
N ASP A 289 -26.87 0.51 -3.28
CA ASP A 289 -27.21 1.91 -3.00
C ASP A 289 -27.73 2.16 -1.58
N GLU A 290 -27.93 1.11 -0.80
CA GLU A 290 -28.46 1.21 0.56
C GLU A 290 -27.35 1.02 1.62
N PRO A 291 -27.53 1.60 2.83
CA PRO A 291 -26.72 1.24 3.98
C PRO A 291 -26.86 -0.25 4.27
N SER A 292 -25.74 -0.94 4.48
CA SER A 292 -25.79 -2.35 4.85
C SER A 292 -26.26 -2.51 6.31
N PRO A 293 -27.11 -3.50 6.63
CA PRO A 293 -27.55 -3.77 8.01
C PRO A 293 -26.43 -4.30 8.89
N HIS A 294 -25.28 -4.67 8.32
CA HIS A 294 -24.12 -5.13 9.07
C HIS A 294 -23.52 -3.97 9.87
N ALA A 295 -23.31 -4.18 11.17
CA ALA A 295 -22.68 -3.17 12.02
C ALA A 295 -21.26 -2.88 11.51
N TRP A 296 -20.98 -1.60 11.25
CA TRP A 296 -19.63 -1.15 11.00
C TRP A 296 -18.77 -1.42 12.23
N HIS A 297 -17.73 -2.22 12.05
CA HIS A 297 -16.69 -2.37 13.05
C HIS A 297 -15.46 -1.65 12.51
N ALA A 298 -15.09 -0.53 13.15
CA ALA A 298 -13.73 -0.03 13.04
C ALA A 298 -12.80 -1.22 13.25
N PRO A 299 -11.79 -1.45 12.39
CA PRO A 299 -10.81 -2.48 12.68
C PRO A 299 -10.25 -2.18 14.06
N ARG A 300 -10.53 -3.07 15.03
CA ARG A 300 -9.87 -2.98 16.32
C ARG A 300 -8.41 -3.16 16.01
N LEU A 301 -7.61 -2.12 16.26
CA LEU A 301 -6.17 -2.28 16.39
C LEU A 301 -6.00 -3.42 17.37
N ARG A 302 -5.60 -4.60 16.86
CA ARG A 302 -5.06 -5.59 17.76
C ARG A 302 -3.82 -4.88 18.32
N PRO A 303 -3.70 -4.67 19.65
CA PRO A 303 -2.38 -4.35 20.18
C PRO A 303 -1.45 -5.37 19.56
N ALA A 304 -0.36 -4.93 18.92
CA ALA A 304 0.57 -5.81 18.23
C ALA A 304 0.79 -6.99 19.16
N SER A 305 0.17 -8.13 18.84
CA SER A 305 0.10 -9.20 19.82
C SER A 305 1.55 -9.60 20.04
N GLU A 306 1.97 -9.67 21.30
CA GLU A 306 3.31 -10.09 21.72
C GLU A 306 3.66 -11.53 21.28
N GLU A 307 2.83 -12.15 20.43
CA GLU A 307 3.18 -13.32 19.65
C GLU A 307 4.28 -12.95 18.66
N ALA A 308 5.50 -12.89 19.20
CA ALA A 308 6.71 -12.73 18.45
C ALA A 308 6.71 -13.72 17.27
N LEU A 309 7.00 -13.19 16.08
CA LEU A 309 7.11 -13.97 14.87
C LEU A 309 8.21 -15.02 15.08
N ARG A 310 7.90 -16.30 14.90
CA ARG A 310 8.92 -17.36 15.05
C ARG A 310 9.35 -17.82 13.67
N VAL A 311 10.65 -17.67 13.38
CA VAL A 311 11.26 -18.19 12.16
C VAL A 311 12.12 -19.39 12.52
N GLY A 312 11.80 -20.54 11.96
CA GLY A 312 12.47 -21.81 12.17
C GLY A 312 13.38 -22.16 11.00
N LEU A 313 14.63 -22.54 11.30
CA LEU A 313 15.55 -23.12 10.32
C LEU A 313 15.73 -24.60 10.59
N PHE A 314 15.56 -25.42 9.55
CA PHE A 314 15.66 -26.88 9.61
C PHE A 314 16.76 -27.36 8.67
N GLY A 315 17.71 -28.15 9.20
CA GLY A 315 18.70 -28.88 8.40
C GLY A 315 18.23 -30.30 8.10
N LYS A 316 18.32 -30.73 6.83
CA LYS A 316 18.09 -32.12 6.42
C LYS A 316 19.41 -32.91 6.45
N PRO A 317 19.56 -33.95 7.30
CA PRO A 317 20.75 -34.81 7.28
C PRO A 317 20.80 -35.64 5.99
N ALA A 318 21.98 -36.15 5.64
CA ALA A 318 22.13 -37.01 4.47
C ALA A 318 21.32 -38.30 4.65
N GLY A 319 20.35 -38.56 3.77
CA GLY A 319 19.51 -39.76 3.84
C GLY A 319 18.40 -39.75 4.91
N GLY A 320 18.15 -38.63 5.59
CA GLY A 320 17.05 -38.51 6.58
C GLY A 320 16.07 -37.36 6.26
N ASP A 321 15.02 -37.21 7.08
CA ASP A 321 13.99 -36.18 6.94
C ASP A 321 14.21 -34.95 7.84
N TYR A 322 13.47 -33.86 7.57
CA TYR A 322 13.45 -32.68 8.44
C TYR A 322 12.90 -33.04 9.84
N SER A 323 13.57 -32.58 10.89
CA SER A 323 13.17 -32.83 12.28
C SER A 323 13.05 -31.54 13.07
N GLU A 324 11.89 -31.30 13.70
CA GLU A 324 11.68 -30.17 14.61
C GLU A 324 12.63 -30.19 15.81
N ALA A 325 12.99 -31.37 16.30
CA ALA A 325 13.94 -31.51 17.42
C ALA A 325 15.35 -30.98 17.09
N ARG A 326 15.66 -30.76 15.80
CA ARG A 326 16.92 -30.21 15.29
C ARG A 326 16.74 -28.83 14.66
N SER A 327 15.61 -28.16 14.90
CA SER A 327 15.34 -26.83 14.36
C SER A 327 15.81 -25.72 15.29
N HIS A 328 16.29 -24.61 14.72
CA HIS A 328 16.54 -23.39 15.48
C HIS A 328 15.41 -22.40 15.24
N TRP A 329 14.80 -21.90 16.31
CA TRP A 329 13.75 -20.90 16.24
C TRP A 329 14.26 -19.57 16.77
N GLN A 330 14.18 -18.54 15.93
CA GLN A 330 14.43 -17.17 16.35
C GLN A 330 13.11 -16.41 16.46
N LEU A 331 12.96 -15.65 17.54
CA LEU A 331 11.93 -14.62 17.64
C LEU A 331 12.37 -13.45 16.78
N ALA A 332 11.61 -13.20 15.73
CA ALA A 332 11.70 -12.02 14.90
C ALA A 332 10.77 -10.95 15.47
N GLU A 333 11.25 -9.72 15.50
CA GLU A 333 10.40 -8.58 15.85
C GLU A 333 9.26 -8.49 14.83
N THR A 334 8.04 -8.31 15.33
CA THR A 334 6.81 -8.18 14.52
C THR A 334 6.64 -6.77 13.95
N THR A 335 7.66 -5.93 14.07
CA THR A 335 7.62 -4.55 13.60
C THR A 335 7.34 -4.51 12.10
N PRO A 336 6.33 -3.76 11.62
CA PRO A 336 6.02 -3.65 10.21
C PRO A 336 7.24 -3.16 9.41
N GLY A 337 7.82 -4.01 8.55
CA GLY A 337 8.99 -3.65 7.76
C GLY A 337 9.86 -4.83 7.33
N LEU A 338 11.00 -4.49 6.73
CA LEU A 338 12.04 -5.42 6.29
C LEU A 338 12.80 -5.97 7.50
N VAL A 339 12.62 -7.26 7.81
CA VAL A 339 13.32 -7.91 8.91
C VAL A 339 14.65 -8.50 8.40
N SER A 340 15.71 -8.34 9.19
CA SER A 340 16.98 -9.04 8.96
C SER A 340 17.09 -10.19 9.94
N LEU A 341 17.26 -11.40 9.42
CA LEU A 341 17.29 -12.62 10.20
C LEU A 341 18.68 -13.25 10.12
N SER A 342 19.24 -13.54 11.28
CA SER A 342 20.51 -14.25 11.44
C SER A 342 20.19 -15.56 12.12
N LEU A 343 19.85 -16.57 11.32
CA LEU A 343 19.46 -17.88 11.83
C LEU A 343 20.73 -18.73 11.94
N PRO A 344 21.20 -19.06 13.16
CA PRO A 344 22.28 -20.00 13.31
C PRO A 344 21.80 -21.35 12.78
N LEU A 345 22.65 -22.02 11.99
CA LEU A 345 22.43 -23.42 11.67
C LEU A 345 22.50 -24.18 12.99
N ALA A 346 21.38 -24.80 13.37
CA ALA A 346 21.37 -25.71 14.50
C ALA A 346 22.54 -26.68 14.29
N PRO A 347 23.43 -26.84 15.29
CA PRO A 347 24.51 -27.78 15.13
C PRO A 347 23.86 -29.13 14.86
N LEU A 348 24.17 -29.75 13.73
CA LEU A 348 24.01 -31.19 13.55
C LEU A 348 25.06 -31.85 14.46
N ALA A 349 24.87 -31.65 15.77
CA ALA A 349 25.91 -31.57 16.78
C ALA A 349 26.46 -32.93 17.20
N ALA A 350 26.05 -34.01 16.55
CA ALA A 350 26.44 -35.33 16.95
C ALA A 350 27.49 -35.97 16.02
N GLU A 351 27.53 -35.66 14.71
CA GLU A 351 28.19 -36.58 13.75
C GLU A 351 28.96 -35.91 12.59
N GLY A 352 29.22 -34.60 12.62
CA GLY A 352 30.00 -33.95 11.55
C GLY A 352 29.29 -33.93 10.19
N GLU A 353 27.99 -34.19 10.17
CA GLU A 353 27.18 -34.19 8.95
C GLU A 353 26.93 -32.75 8.46
N THR A 354 27.18 -32.51 7.18
CA THR A 354 26.75 -31.28 6.51
C THR A 354 25.30 -31.48 6.03
N PRO A 355 24.38 -30.54 6.32
CA PRO A 355 23.01 -30.68 5.83
C PRO A 355 23.00 -30.67 4.29
N THR A 356 22.20 -31.54 3.70
CA THR A 356 22.02 -31.64 2.24
C THR A 356 21.01 -30.60 1.73
N ALA A 357 20.01 -30.26 2.56
CA ALA A 357 19.01 -29.24 2.26
C ALA A 357 18.63 -28.42 3.51
N LEU A 358 18.14 -27.21 3.28
CA LEU A 358 17.63 -26.32 4.35
C LEU A 358 16.17 -25.98 4.09
N ARG A 359 15.36 -25.95 5.14
CA ARG A 359 13.98 -25.46 5.11
C ARG A 359 13.81 -24.32 6.10
N LEU A 360 13.12 -23.28 5.67
CA LEU A 360 12.71 -22.14 6.50
C LEU A 360 11.21 -22.24 6.69
N ASP A 361 10.77 -22.33 7.95
CA ASP A 361 9.36 -22.25 8.29
C ASP A 361 9.11 -20.98 9.08
N VAL A 362 7.96 -20.35 8.83
CA VAL A 362 7.48 -19.20 9.60
C VAL A 362 6.20 -19.63 10.29
N ASN A 363 6.13 -19.48 11.61
CA ASN A 363 4.91 -19.82 12.34
C ASN A 363 3.77 -18.89 11.88
N THR A 364 2.69 -19.49 11.38
CA THR A 364 1.69 -18.92 10.46
C THR A 364 0.72 -17.90 11.07
N ALA A 365 1.05 -17.27 12.20
CA ALA A 365 0.23 -16.18 12.74
C ALA A 365 0.39 -14.86 11.97
N ALA A 366 1.51 -14.67 11.24
CA ALA A 366 1.74 -13.52 10.38
C ALA A 366 1.65 -13.92 8.90
N PRO A 367 0.70 -13.39 8.12
CA PRO A 367 0.45 -13.84 6.76
C PRO A 367 1.57 -13.49 5.77
N HIS A 368 2.47 -12.55 6.09
CA HIS A 368 3.56 -12.14 5.21
C HIS A 368 4.83 -11.75 6.00
N LEU A 369 5.95 -12.41 5.71
CA LEU A 369 7.29 -12.03 6.17
C LEU A 369 8.11 -11.53 4.97
N MET A 370 8.58 -10.28 5.02
CA MET A 370 9.53 -9.75 4.04
C MET A 370 10.95 -9.80 4.63
N VAL A 371 11.79 -10.69 4.10
CA VAL A 371 13.16 -10.87 4.57
C VAL A 371 14.11 -10.01 3.73
N ARG A 372 14.78 -9.03 4.36
CA ARG A 372 15.76 -8.16 3.69
C ARG A 372 17.06 -8.87 3.40
N THR A 373 17.52 -9.57 4.42
CA THR A 373 18.78 -10.29 4.43
C THR A 373 18.53 -11.53 5.25
N LEU A 374 18.83 -12.68 4.68
CA LEU A 374 18.90 -13.93 5.41
C LEU A 374 20.36 -14.31 5.51
N ARG A 375 20.88 -14.44 6.72
CA ARG A 375 22.25 -14.91 6.96
C ARG A 375 22.21 -16.25 7.67
N LEU A 376 22.95 -17.21 7.13
CA LEU A 376 23.17 -18.51 7.74
C LEU A 376 24.57 -18.51 8.36
N LEU A 377 24.62 -18.72 9.68
CA LEU A 377 25.85 -18.72 10.45
C LEU A 377 26.20 -20.14 10.89
N ASP A 378 27.49 -20.45 10.98
CA ASP A 378 27.98 -21.68 11.61
C ASP A 378 27.99 -21.56 13.15
N THR A 379 28.46 -22.62 13.82
CA THR A 379 28.54 -22.68 15.29
C THR A 379 29.57 -21.73 15.91
N GLN A 380 30.38 -21.05 15.09
CA GLN A 380 31.36 -20.05 15.48
C GLN A 380 30.93 -18.64 15.02
N ASP A 381 29.64 -18.45 14.70
CA ASP A 381 29.06 -17.21 14.17
C ASP A 381 29.67 -16.74 12.85
N ARG A 382 30.31 -17.63 12.08
CA ARG A 382 30.86 -17.30 10.76
C ARG A 382 29.78 -17.42 9.69
N LEU A 383 29.73 -16.45 8.78
CA LEU A 383 28.79 -16.45 7.67
C LEU A 383 29.10 -17.58 6.69
N ILE A 384 28.18 -18.54 6.54
CA ILE A 384 28.29 -19.63 5.56
C ILE A 384 27.59 -19.26 4.26
N TRP A 385 26.45 -18.57 4.36
CA TRP A 385 25.65 -18.17 3.21
C TRP A 385 24.79 -16.96 3.53
N ALA A 386 24.53 -16.10 2.55
CA ALA A 386 23.60 -14.99 2.68
C ALA A 386 22.75 -14.81 1.43
N LEU A 387 21.48 -14.46 1.63
CA LEU A 387 20.66 -13.84 0.58
C LEU A 387 21.12 -12.38 0.43
N ALA A 388 21.78 -12.06 -0.68
CA ALA A 388 22.32 -10.73 -0.93
C ALA A 388 21.20 -9.73 -1.31
N PRO A 389 21.19 -8.51 -0.75
CA PRO A 389 20.12 -7.52 -0.95
C PRO A 389 20.07 -6.88 -2.36
N ASN A 390 20.94 -7.30 -3.30
CA ASN A 390 21.13 -6.66 -4.60
C ASN A 390 20.53 -7.42 -5.80
N THR A 391 19.77 -8.49 -5.57
CA THR A 391 18.92 -9.01 -6.64
C THR A 391 17.61 -8.24 -6.60
N GLN A 392 17.11 -7.79 -7.74
CA GLN A 392 15.80 -7.11 -7.86
C GLN A 392 14.61 -8.02 -7.49
N ASP A 393 14.90 -9.21 -6.97
CA ASP A 393 13.96 -10.23 -6.52
C ASP A 393 13.87 -10.19 -4.99
N ALA A 394 13.04 -9.30 -4.46
CA ALA A 394 12.41 -9.56 -3.18
C ALA A 394 11.49 -10.79 -3.37
N ALA A 395 12.05 -11.99 -3.26
CA ALA A 395 11.30 -13.23 -3.41
C ALA A 395 10.24 -13.31 -2.30
N HIS A 396 8.96 -13.39 -2.69
CA HIS A 396 7.92 -13.89 -1.82
C HIS A 396 8.26 -15.36 -1.53
N PHE A 397 8.83 -15.65 -0.36
CA PHE A 397 9.26 -17.01 -0.01
C PHE A 397 8.05 -17.91 0.23
N PHE A 398 7.78 -18.80 -0.73
CA PHE A 398 6.96 -20.01 -0.55
C PHE A 398 7.70 -21.17 -1.21
N GLY A 399 8.62 -21.84 -0.50
CA GLY A 399 9.31 -23.01 -1.06
C GLY A 399 10.56 -23.49 -0.30
N SER A 400 10.87 -24.78 -0.47
CA SER A 400 12.09 -25.44 0.04
C SER A 400 13.30 -25.15 -0.86
N LEU A 401 14.48 -24.94 -0.27
CA LEU A 401 15.75 -24.78 -0.98
C LEU A 401 16.52 -26.11 -1.00
N SER A 402 16.84 -26.62 -2.20
CA SER A 402 17.81 -27.71 -2.40
C SER A 402 19.04 -27.20 -3.15
N ARG A 403 20.23 -27.73 -2.84
CA ARG A 403 21.48 -27.34 -3.52
C ARG A 403 21.44 -27.73 -5.01
N PRO A 404 22.09 -26.97 -5.90
CA PRO A 404 22.21 -27.34 -7.32
C PRO A 404 23.03 -28.63 -7.55
N ASP A 405 23.90 -29.00 -6.60
CA ASP A 405 24.90 -30.07 -6.80
C ASP A 405 24.79 -31.21 -5.76
N GLY A 406 23.63 -31.40 -5.12
CA GLY A 406 23.40 -32.51 -4.17
C GLY A 406 22.25 -32.28 -3.21
#